data_AF-A0A352B2F0-F1
#
_entry.id   AF-A0A352B2F0-F1
#
_cell.length_a   1.000
_cell.length_b   1.000
_cell.length_c   1.000
_cell.angle_alpha   90.00
_cell.angle_beta   90.00
_cell.angle_gamma   90.00
#
_symmetry.space_group_name_H-M   'P 1'
#
loop_
_entity.id
_entity.type
_entity.pdbx_description
1 polymer ?
#
loop_
_entity_poly.entity_id
_entity_poly.type
_entity_poly.pdbx_seq_one_letter_code
_entity_poly.pdbx_strand_id
1 'polypeptide(L)' 'PVAMMTAHGSARQEQEAFARGVRAFIPKPFTEEELLAAVEQAL' A
#
# COMPACT_ATOMS: atom_id res chain seq x y z
N PRO A 1 -4.42 11.72 2.66
CA PRO A 1 -4.33 10.43 1.93
C PRO A 1 -4.05 9.31 2.95
N VAL A 2 -4.52 8.08 2.71
CA VAL A 2 -4.26 6.92 3.58
C VAL A 2 -3.45 5.89 2.82
N ALA A 3 -2.32 5.46 3.38
CA ALA A 3 -1.55 4.31 2.90
C ALA A 3 -1.73 3.14 3.89
N MET A 4 -1.94 1.93 3.36
CA MET A 4 -2.16 0.72 4.15
C MET A 4 -0.94 -0.18 4.06
N MET A 5 -0.52 -0.72 5.20
CA MET A 5 0.61 -1.64 5.31
C MET A 5 0.14 -2.98 5.87
N THR A 6 0.53 -4.10 5.25
CA THR A 6 0.03 -5.44 5.63
C THR A 6 1.15 -6.48 5.74
N ALA A 7 1.02 -7.44 6.64
CA ALA A 7 1.96 -8.58 6.74
C ALA A 7 1.64 -9.71 5.74
N HIS A 8 0.39 -9.83 5.31
CA HIS A 8 -0.06 -10.84 4.33
C HIS A 8 -1.00 -10.15 3.35
N GLY A 9 -0.42 -9.60 2.28
CA GLY A 9 -1.18 -9.01 1.19
C GLY A 9 -1.60 -10.08 0.19
N SER A 10 -2.85 -10.03 -0.27
CA SER A 10 -3.30 -10.70 -1.48
C SER A 10 -3.79 -9.65 -2.48
N ALA A 11 -3.73 -9.96 -3.78
CA ALA A 11 -4.22 -9.06 -4.83
C ALA A 11 -5.69 -8.65 -4.60
N ARG A 12 -6.51 -9.54 -4.02
CA ARG A 12 -7.89 -9.24 -3.66
C ARG A 12 -7.98 -8.16 -2.57
N GLN A 13 -7.20 -8.29 -1.50
CA GLN A 13 -7.20 -7.31 -0.40
C GLN A 13 -6.70 -5.94 -0.87
N GLU A 14 -5.71 -5.93 -1.75
CA GLU A 14 -5.20 -4.70 -2.38
C GLU A 14 -6.30 -4.01 -3.20
N GLN A 15 -6.99 -4.74 -4.08
CA GLN A 15 -8.12 -4.21 -4.86
C GLN A 15 -9.24 -3.65 -3.96
N GLU A 16 -9.60 -4.39 -2.91
CA GLU A 16 -10.62 -3.96 -1.94
C GLU A 16 -10.18 -2.70 -1.17
N ALA A 17 -8.88 -2.57 -0.84
CA ALA A 17 -8.33 -1.40 -0.17
C ALA A 17 -8.42 -0.15 -1.07
N PHE A 18 -7.98 -0.26 -2.33
CA PHE A 18 -8.09 0.83 -3.29
C PHE A 18 -9.55 1.24 -3.55
N ALA A 19 -10.46 0.28 -3.68
CA ALA A 19 -11.89 0.55 -3.83
C ALA A 19 -12.49 1.30 -2.62
N ARG A 20 -11.88 1.21 -1.44
CA ARG A 20 -12.28 1.91 -0.21
C ARG A 20 -11.57 3.27 -0.02
N GLY A 21 -10.78 3.72 -0.99
CA GLY A 21 -10.11 5.03 -0.96
C GLY A 21 -8.73 5.03 -0.31
N VAL A 22 -8.13 3.86 -0.08
CA VAL A 22 -6.68 3.78 0.20
C VAL A 22 -5.92 4.22 -1.04
N ARG A 23 -4.83 4.97 -0.85
CA ARG A 23 -4.03 5.55 -1.95
C ARG A 23 -2.70 4.84 -2.18
N ALA A 24 -2.25 4.03 -1.23
CA ALA A 24 -1.12 3.11 -1.41
C ALA A 24 -1.30 1.86 -0.55
N PHE A 25 -0.86 0.71 -1.06
CA PHE A 25 -0.93 -0.58 -0.39
C PHE A 25 0.46 -1.22 -0.37
N ILE A 26 0.99 -1.50 0.82
CA ILE A 26 2.40 -1.85 1.03
C ILE A 26 2.49 -3.19 1.79
N PRO A 27 2.74 -4.31 1.10
CA PRO A 27 2.96 -5.60 1.75
C PRO A 27 4.36 -5.67 2.39
N LYS A 28 4.47 -6.28 3.56
CA LYS A 28 5.74 -6.60 4.23
C LYS A 28 6.28 -7.97 3.78
N PRO A 29 7.61 -8.18 3.80
CA PRO A 29 8.64 -7.16 4.01
C PRO A 29 8.78 -6.25 2.79
N PHE A 30 9.30 -5.05 2.99
CA PHE A 30 9.57 -4.07 1.94
C PHE A 30 10.92 -3.39 2.20
N THR A 31 11.50 -2.76 1.17
CA THR A 31 12.69 -1.91 1.28
C THR A 31 12.32 -0.46 1.60
N GLU A 32 13.31 0.34 2.00
CA GLU A 32 13.10 1.78 2.26
C GLU A 32 12.68 2.52 0.98
N GLU A 33 13.26 2.15 -0.16
CA GLU A 33 12.93 2.71 -1.47
C GLU A 33 11.48 2.42 -1.87
N GLU A 34 11.00 1.19 -1.63
CA GLU A 34 9.60 0.81 -1.89
C GLU A 34 8.62 1.61 -1.02
N LEU A 35 8.97 1.85 0.24
CA LEU A 35 8.18 2.67 1.14
C LEU A 35 8.13 4.14 0.67
N LEU A 36 9.28 4.72 0.34
CA LEU A 36 9.36 6.12 -0.11
C LEU A 36 8.58 6.32 -1.42
N ALA A 37 8.75 5.42 -2.39
CA ALA A 37 8.01 5.47 -3.65
C ALA A 37 6.48 5.39 -3.42
N ALA A 38 6.03 4.50 -2.52
CA ALA A 38 4.61 4.38 -2.18
C ALA A 38 4.05 5.64 -1.50
N VAL A 39 4.84 6.31 -0.66
CA VAL A 39 4.45 7.57 -0.02
C VAL A 39 4.38 8.71 -1.04
N GLU A 40 5.38 8.83 -1.93
CA GLU A 40 5.38 9.84 -3.00
C GLU A 40 4.19 9.69 -3.95
N GLN A 41 3.83 8.46 -4.33
CA GLN A 41 2.64 8.17 -5.13
C GLN A 41 1.32 8.49 -4.40
N ALA A 42 1.34 8.45 -3.07
CA ALA A 42 0.15 8.67 -2.25
C ALA A 42 -0.16 10.15 -1.95
N LEU A 43 0.77 11.08 -2.21
CA LEU A 43 0.56 12.52 -2.14
C LEU A 43 -0.32 13.01 -3.31
#